data_AF-A0A8H9JE64-F1
#
_entry.id   AF-A0A8H9JE64-F1
#
_cell.length_a   1.000
_cell.length_b   1.000
_cell.length_c   1.000
_cell.angle_alpha   90.00
_cell.angle_beta   90.00
_cell.angle_gamma   90.00
#
_symmetry.space_group_name_H-M   'P 1'
#
loop_
_entity.id
_entity.type
_entity.pdbx_description
1 polymer ?
#
loop_
_entity_poly.entity_id
_entity_poly.type
_entity_poly.pdbx_seq_one_letter_code
_entity_poly.pdbx_strand_id
1 'polypeptide(L)'
;MPSVQYETQQGIVTVSIERGSDGRVTATVGERTYQLTAERTQSGRWALDFGDRTVQVATAADGLRRYGQVVGGPVYALSLAIPAARRRGTSGAEAGRLTAQMPGQVVDVLVKAGQTVTAGQPLIVLEAMKMEIRIGAPTDGIVREVLVKKGDVVDRDQQLIQIDARDA
;
A
#
# COMPACT_ATOMS: atom_id res chain seq x y z
N MET A 1 -1.32 -10.74 17.56
CA MET A 1 -1.00 -11.69 16.47
C MET A 1 -0.78 -10.89 15.19
N PRO A 2 0.26 -11.15 14.39
CA PRO A 2 0.48 -10.40 13.17
C PRO A 2 -0.49 -10.90 12.08
N SER A 3 -1.61 -10.20 11.93
CA SER A 3 -2.52 -10.34 10.80
C SER A 3 -2.06 -9.43 9.65
N VAL A 4 -2.21 -9.89 8.42
CA VAL A 4 -1.88 -9.18 7.19
C VAL A 4 -3.14 -8.99 6.38
N GLN A 5 -3.42 -7.77 5.96
CA GLN A 5 -4.58 -7.50 5.09
C GLN A 5 -4.15 -7.57 3.63
N TYR A 6 -5.03 -8.09 2.79
CA TYR A 6 -4.85 -8.18 1.35
C TYR A 6 -6.05 -7.58 0.63
N GLU A 7 -5.80 -6.74 -0.36
CA GLU A 7 -6.80 -6.26 -1.29
C GLU A 7 -7.00 -7.28 -2.41
N THR A 8 -8.26 -7.64 -2.64
CA THR A 8 -8.72 -8.58 -3.68
C THR A 8 -9.79 -7.92 -4.53
N GLN A 9 -10.18 -8.55 -5.65
CA GLN A 9 -11.29 -8.06 -6.48
C GLN A 9 -12.63 -7.98 -5.73
N GLN A 10 -12.78 -8.71 -4.61
CA GLN A 10 -13.99 -8.75 -3.79
C GLN A 10 -13.90 -7.88 -2.52
N GLY A 11 -12.82 -7.12 -2.37
CA GLY A 11 -12.56 -6.27 -1.20
C GLY A 11 -11.36 -6.73 -0.36
N ILE A 12 -11.20 -6.13 0.82
CA ILE A 12 -10.08 -6.40 1.72
C ILE A 12 -10.35 -7.68 2.51
N VAL A 13 -9.42 -8.64 2.44
CA VAL A 13 -9.42 -9.86 3.24
C VAL A 13 -8.30 -9.80 4.27
N THR A 14 -8.60 -10.14 5.51
CA THR A 14 -7.59 -10.27 6.57
C THR A 14 -7.09 -11.71 6.62
N VAL A 15 -5.77 -11.89 6.58
CA VAL A 15 -5.09 -13.18 6.66
C VAL A 15 -4.24 -13.22 7.92
N SER A 16 -4.43 -14.24 8.74
CA SER A 16 -3.59 -14.48 9.93
C SER A 16 -3.02 -15.89 9.85
N ILE A 17 -1.74 -16.03 10.18
CA ILE A 17 -1.06 -17.33 10.18
C ILE A 17 -0.41 -17.52 11.55
N GLU A 18 -0.78 -18.60 12.21
CA GLU A 18 -0.20 -19.03 13.47
C GLU A 18 0.50 -20.36 13.26
N ARG A 19 1.76 -20.45 13.66
CA ARG A 19 2.54 -21.68 13.58
C ARG A 19 2.73 -22.24 14.99
N GLY A 20 2.15 -23.41 15.22
CA GLY A 20 2.35 -24.19 16.43
C GLY A 20 3.74 -24.81 16.47
N SER A 21 4.21 -25.09 17.68
CA SER A 21 5.49 -25.77 17.93
C SER A 21 5.52 -27.23 17.48
N ASP A 22 4.35 -27.81 17.19
CA ASP A 22 4.14 -29.15 16.65
C ASP A 22 4.18 -29.21 15.12
N GLY A 23 4.48 -28.09 14.45
CA GLY A 23 4.51 -27.98 12.99
C GLY A 23 3.12 -27.77 12.36
N ARG A 24 2.05 -27.73 13.17
CA ARG A 24 0.72 -27.34 12.69
C ARG A 24 0.65 -25.85 12.47
N VAL A 25 -0.11 -25.46 11.47
CA VAL A 25 -0.35 -24.09 11.05
C VAL A 25 -1.85 -23.86 11.06
N THR A 26 -2.26 -22.84 11.79
CA THR A 26 -3.63 -22.32 11.72
C THR A 26 -3.61 -21.08 10.83
N ALA A 27 -4.23 -21.17 9.66
CA ALA A 27 -4.35 -20.07 8.71
C ALA A 27 -5.80 -19.60 8.68
N THR A 28 -6.04 -18.34 9.04
CA THR A 28 -7.36 -17.70 8.98
C THR A 28 -7.38 -16.71 7.82
N VAL A 29 -8.37 -16.82 6.92
CA VAL A 29 -8.57 -15.98 5.73
C VAL A 29 -10.01 -15.47 5.74
N GLY A 30 -10.19 -14.18 6.05
CA GLY A 30 -11.50 -13.63 6.34
C GLY A 30 -12.13 -14.36 7.53
N GLU A 31 -13.32 -14.93 7.33
CA GLU A 31 -14.04 -15.72 8.34
C GLU A 31 -13.69 -17.22 8.32
N ARG A 32 -12.85 -17.65 7.37
CA ARG A 32 -12.55 -19.08 7.19
C ARG A 32 -11.23 -19.42 7.88
N THR A 33 -11.22 -20.49 8.68
CA THR A 33 -10.01 -20.99 9.33
C THR A 33 -9.65 -22.36 8.78
N TYR A 34 -8.36 -22.55 8.50
CA TYR A 34 -7.77 -23.77 7.97
C TYR A 34 -6.68 -24.26 8.92
N GLN A 35 -6.69 -25.57 9.16
CA GLN A 35 -5.62 -26.28 9.87
C GLN A 35 -4.81 -27.04 8.82
N LEU A 36 -3.50 -26.82 8.78
CA LEU A 36 -2.61 -27.43 7.81
C LEU A 36 -1.20 -27.57 8.37
N THR A 37 -0.35 -28.37 7.74
CA THR A 37 1.11 -28.25 7.92
C THR A 37 1.72 -27.59 6.68
N ALA A 38 2.80 -26.85 6.86
CA ALA A 38 3.44 -26.12 5.78
C ALA A 38 4.96 -26.31 5.81
N GLU A 39 5.48 -26.94 4.78
CA GLU A 39 6.92 -27.16 4.61
C GLU A 39 7.42 -26.54 3.32
N ARG A 40 8.65 -26.02 3.35
CA ARG A 40 9.30 -25.48 2.15
C ARG A 40 10.15 -26.58 1.52
N THR A 41 9.76 -26.99 0.32
CA THR A 41 10.49 -28.01 -0.46
C THR A 41 11.82 -27.47 -0.98
N GLN A 42 12.74 -28.37 -1.36
CA GLN A 42 14.02 -28.01 -1.97
C GLN A 42 13.88 -27.20 -3.27
N SER A 43 12.74 -27.34 -3.96
CA SER A 43 12.42 -26.56 -5.17
C SER A 43 12.04 -25.10 -4.88
N GLY A 44 11.96 -24.71 -3.61
CA GLY A 44 11.54 -23.37 -3.17
C GLY A 44 10.02 -23.18 -3.07
N ARG A 45 9.22 -24.18 -3.49
CA ARG A 45 7.76 -24.23 -3.34
C ARG A 45 7.35 -24.64 -1.92
N TRP A 46 6.17 -24.21 -1.49
CA TRP A 46 5.52 -24.67 -0.28
C TRP A 46 4.71 -25.93 -0.56
N ALA A 47 4.84 -26.97 0.25
CA ALA A 47 3.86 -28.04 0.35
C ALA A 47 2.96 -27.73 1.54
N LEU A 48 1.65 -27.58 1.27
CA LEU A 48 0.62 -27.32 2.26
C LEU A 48 -0.23 -28.57 2.40
N ASP A 49 -0.19 -29.20 3.55
CA ASP A 49 -0.95 -30.42 3.84
C ASP A 49 -2.15 -30.11 4.72
N PHE A 50 -3.36 -30.37 4.22
CA PHE A 50 -4.62 -30.16 4.91
C PHE A 50 -5.15 -31.44 5.58
N GLY A 51 -4.35 -32.50 5.65
CA GLY A 51 -4.70 -33.82 6.16
C GLY A 51 -5.38 -34.74 5.14
N ASP A 52 -6.36 -34.24 4.39
CA ASP A 52 -7.03 -34.99 3.31
C ASP A 52 -6.35 -34.80 1.95
N ARG A 53 -5.59 -33.72 1.80
CA ARG A 53 -4.89 -33.37 0.57
C ARG A 53 -3.63 -32.56 0.84
N THR A 54 -2.63 -32.77 0.01
CA THR A 54 -1.43 -31.92 -0.05
C THR A 54 -1.43 -31.13 -1.36
N VAL A 55 -1.19 -29.83 -1.28
CA VAL A 55 -1.05 -28.95 -2.45
C VAL A 55 0.32 -28.29 -2.45
N GLN A 56 0.95 -28.25 -3.63
CA GLN A 56 2.19 -27.49 -3.81
C GLN A 56 1.87 -26.10 -4.33
N VAL A 57 2.45 -25.08 -3.69
CA VAL A 57 2.24 -23.68 -4.01
C VAL A 57 3.58 -22.99 -4.25
N ALA A 58 3.75 -22.41 -5.43
CA ALA A 58 4.81 -21.46 -5.71
C ALA A 58 4.36 -20.07 -5.25
N THR A 59 5.23 -19.35 -4.53
CA THR A 59 4.93 -17.99 -4.08
C THR A 59 6.00 -17.02 -4.59
N ALA A 60 5.58 -15.85 -5.07
CA ALA A 60 6.47 -14.77 -5.46
C ALA A 60 5.96 -13.43 -4.91
N ALA A 61 6.85 -12.44 -4.84
CA ALA A 61 6.54 -11.11 -4.34
C ALA A 61 7.19 -10.06 -5.24
N ASP A 62 6.45 -9.00 -5.56
CA ASP A 62 6.96 -7.81 -6.26
C ASP A 62 6.32 -6.57 -5.63
N GLY A 63 7.12 -5.78 -4.92
CA GLY A 63 6.63 -4.67 -4.09
C GLY A 63 5.53 -5.11 -3.12
N LEU A 64 4.32 -4.54 -3.27
CA LEU A 64 3.13 -4.89 -2.49
C LEU A 64 2.37 -6.11 -3.03
N ARG A 65 2.67 -6.54 -4.25
CA ARG A 65 1.99 -7.69 -4.86
C ARG A 65 2.55 -8.99 -4.30
N ARG A 66 1.67 -9.94 -4.07
CA ARG A 66 1.96 -11.33 -3.68
C ARG A 66 1.30 -12.23 -4.69
N TYR A 67 2.06 -13.19 -5.19
CA TYR A 67 1.59 -14.16 -6.16
C TYR A 67 1.63 -15.54 -5.52
N GLY A 68 0.57 -16.31 -5.71
CA GLY A 68 0.48 -17.70 -5.30
C GLY A 68 -0.04 -18.54 -6.47
N GLN A 69 0.67 -19.61 -6.80
CA GLN A 69 0.23 -20.55 -7.83
C GLN A 69 0.24 -21.96 -7.27
N VAL A 70 -0.92 -22.61 -7.27
CA VAL A 70 -1.01 -24.06 -7.05
C VAL A 70 -0.49 -24.77 -8.29
N VAL A 71 0.35 -25.79 -8.12
CA VAL A 71 0.91 -26.53 -9.26
C VAL A 71 -0.20 -27.05 -10.18
N GLY A 72 -0.12 -26.71 -11.47
CA GLY A 72 -1.13 -27.07 -12.48
C GLY A 72 -2.40 -26.18 -12.48
N GLY A 73 -2.48 -25.19 -11.57
CA GLY A 73 -3.59 -24.25 -11.46
C GLY A 73 -3.24 -22.83 -11.94
N PRO A 74 -4.24 -21.93 -11.93
CA PRO A 74 -4.04 -20.52 -12.25
C PRO A 74 -3.17 -19.82 -11.20
N VAL A 75 -2.53 -18.72 -11.62
CA VAL A 75 -1.79 -17.83 -10.72
C VAL A 75 -2.78 -16.85 -10.08
N TYR A 76 -2.78 -16.79 -8.76
CA TYR A 76 -3.54 -15.81 -7.98
C TYR A 76 -2.62 -14.66 -7.58
N ALA A 77 -3.07 -13.44 -7.80
CA ALA A 77 -2.38 -12.22 -7.38
C ALA A 77 -3.20 -11.52 -6.28
N LEU A 78 -2.51 -11.14 -5.21
CA LEU A 78 -3.04 -10.42 -4.08
C LEU A 78 -2.20 -9.15 -3.88
N SER A 79 -2.82 -8.05 -3.50
CA SER A 79 -2.09 -6.84 -3.10
C SER A 79 -2.09 -6.75 -1.59
N LEU A 80 -0.95 -6.52 -0.94
CA LEU A 80 -0.91 -6.21 0.48
C LEU A 80 -1.70 -4.92 0.74
N ALA A 81 -2.78 -5.02 1.50
CA ALA A 81 -3.46 -3.85 2.02
C ALA A 81 -2.61 -3.32 3.18
N ILE A 82 -2.01 -2.15 2.95
CA ILE A 82 -1.34 -1.41 4.01
C ILE A 82 -2.47 -0.79 4.85
N PRO A 83 -2.59 -1.11 6.15
CA PRO A 83 -3.59 -0.47 7.00
C PRO A 83 -3.37 1.05 6.90
N ALA A 84 -4.43 1.84 6.77
CA ALA A 84 -4.33 3.30 6.76
C ALA A 84 -3.53 3.82 7.97
N ALA A 85 -3.58 3.10 9.11
CA ALA A 85 -2.81 3.35 10.32
C ALA A 85 -1.28 3.13 10.18
N ARG A 86 -0.81 2.31 9.22
CA ARG A 86 0.62 2.04 8.97
C ARG A 86 1.21 2.87 7.81
N ARG A 87 0.45 3.82 7.25
CA ARG A 87 1.03 5.02 6.62
C ARG A 87 1.79 5.89 7.64
N ARG A 88 1.74 5.56 8.93
CA ARG A 88 2.60 6.12 9.97
C ARG A 88 3.96 5.43 9.93
N GLY A 89 4.75 5.80 8.93
CA GLY A 89 6.04 5.19 8.62
C GLY A 89 6.98 6.07 7.81
N THR A 90 6.70 7.36 7.67
CA THR A 90 7.72 8.41 7.72
C THR A 90 7.23 9.44 8.73
N SER A 91 8.13 9.76 9.66
CA SER A 91 7.90 10.48 10.90
C SER A 91 7.10 11.78 10.73
N GLY A 92 6.12 11.96 11.62
CA GLY A 92 5.70 13.25 12.19
C GLY A 92 5.87 14.51 11.34
N ALA A 93 5.26 14.55 10.16
CA ALA A 93 5.03 15.78 9.42
C ALA A 93 3.55 16.14 9.64
N GLU A 94 3.32 16.96 10.68
CA GLU A 94 2.11 17.75 10.96
C GLU A 94 0.91 17.39 10.07
N ALA A 95 -0.10 16.71 10.65
CA ALA A 95 -1.34 16.32 9.98
C ALA A 95 -1.75 17.34 8.91
N GLY A 96 -1.53 16.98 7.63
CA GLY A 96 -1.75 17.88 6.50
C GLY A 96 -0.57 18.26 5.62
N ARG A 97 0.67 17.93 6.00
CA ARG A 97 1.86 18.33 5.25
C ARG A 97 2.06 17.48 3.98
N LEU A 98 1.83 18.04 2.80
CA LEU A 98 2.14 17.44 1.51
C LEU A 98 3.57 17.82 1.08
N THR A 99 4.42 16.84 0.80
CA THR A 99 5.81 17.04 0.39
C THR A 99 6.11 16.48 -1.01
N ALA A 100 7.18 16.97 -1.64
CA ALA A 100 7.68 16.44 -2.91
C ALA A 100 8.38 15.08 -2.71
N GLN A 101 7.95 14.06 -3.43
CA GLN A 101 8.55 12.70 -3.31
C GLN A 101 9.90 12.56 -4.03
N MET A 102 10.22 13.52 -4.89
CA MET A 102 11.46 13.58 -5.66
C MET A 102 11.76 15.03 -6.04
N PRO A 103 13.04 15.37 -6.29
CA PRO A 103 13.40 16.69 -6.79
C PRO A 103 12.79 16.93 -8.18
N GLY A 104 12.37 18.17 -8.44
CA GLY A 104 11.74 18.55 -9.71
C GLY A 104 11.41 20.03 -9.78
N GLN A 105 10.82 20.45 -10.90
CA GLN A 105 10.34 21.81 -11.09
C GLN A 105 8.80 21.85 -11.03
N VAL A 106 8.23 22.83 -10.34
CA VAL A 106 6.78 23.06 -10.32
C VAL A 106 6.33 23.61 -11.67
N VAL A 107 5.65 22.78 -12.45
CA VAL A 107 5.07 23.18 -13.74
C VAL A 107 3.77 23.94 -13.55
N ASP A 108 2.96 23.50 -12.59
CA ASP A 108 1.69 24.14 -12.29
C ASP A 108 1.19 23.86 -10.87
N VAL A 109 0.38 24.79 -10.35
CA VAL A 109 -0.32 24.66 -9.08
C VAL A 109 -1.82 24.74 -9.38
N LEU A 110 -2.53 23.65 -9.15
CA LEU A 110 -3.93 23.45 -9.54
C LEU A 110 -4.93 23.85 -8.44
N VAL A 111 -4.41 24.27 -7.27
CA VAL A 111 -5.22 24.62 -6.11
C VAL A 111 -4.77 25.91 -5.43
N LYS A 112 -5.64 26.46 -4.60
CA LYS A 112 -5.40 27.65 -3.78
C LYS A 112 -5.76 27.41 -2.32
N ALA A 113 -5.21 28.23 -1.43
CA ALA A 113 -5.64 28.27 -0.03
C ALA A 113 -7.16 28.48 0.10
N GLY A 114 -7.78 27.79 1.06
CA GLY A 114 -9.22 27.72 1.29
C GLY A 114 -10.00 26.76 0.39
N GLN A 115 -9.36 26.12 -0.60
CA GLN A 115 -10.05 25.20 -1.51
C GLN A 115 -10.29 23.83 -0.85
N THR A 116 -11.52 23.31 -0.96
CA THR A 116 -11.83 21.93 -0.59
C THR A 116 -11.30 20.98 -1.66
N VAL A 117 -10.65 19.90 -1.23
CA VAL A 117 -10.05 18.89 -2.10
C VAL A 117 -10.47 17.49 -1.65
N THR A 118 -10.57 16.58 -2.61
CA THR A 118 -10.83 15.15 -2.33
C THR A 118 -9.56 14.33 -2.48
N ALA A 119 -9.47 13.21 -1.76
CA ALA A 119 -8.36 12.26 -1.88
C ALA A 119 -8.13 11.88 -3.36
N GLY A 120 -6.88 11.91 -3.80
CA GLY A 120 -6.47 11.66 -5.18
C GLY A 120 -6.66 12.84 -6.15
N GLN A 121 -7.33 13.93 -5.75
CA GLN A 121 -7.47 15.12 -6.58
C GLN A 121 -6.09 15.73 -6.86
N PRO A 122 -5.70 15.97 -8.13
CA PRO A 122 -4.44 16.62 -8.48
C PRO A 122 -4.33 18.02 -7.89
N LEU A 123 -3.20 18.32 -7.22
CA LEU A 123 -2.94 19.59 -6.56
C LEU A 123 -1.79 20.36 -7.23
N ILE A 124 -0.72 19.65 -7.59
CA ILE A 124 0.49 20.23 -8.21
C ILE A 124 0.94 19.32 -9.35
N VAL A 125 1.52 19.92 -10.38
CA VAL A 125 2.25 19.22 -11.44
C VAL A 125 3.73 19.54 -11.30
N LEU A 126 4.55 18.51 -11.14
CA LEU A 126 6.00 18.60 -11.13
C LEU A 126 6.56 18.06 -12.45
N GLU A 127 7.61 18.66 -12.97
CA GLU A 127 8.44 18.06 -14.01
C GLU A 127 9.70 17.49 -13.34
N ALA A 128 9.92 16.20 -13.54
CA ALA A 128 11.15 15.55 -13.14
C ALA A 128 11.53 14.48 -14.15
N MET A 129 12.83 14.35 -14.44
CA MET A 129 13.33 13.39 -15.43
C MET A 129 12.62 13.47 -16.80
N LYS A 130 12.28 14.69 -17.26
CA LYS A 130 11.53 14.98 -18.49
C LYS A 130 10.11 14.40 -18.53
N MET A 131 9.53 14.12 -17.36
CA MET A 131 8.17 13.63 -17.23
C MET A 131 7.39 14.51 -16.25
N GLU A 132 6.12 14.75 -16.60
CA GLU A 132 5.18 15.41 -15.70
C GLU A 132 4.60 14.39 -14.70
N ILE A 133 4.64 14.77 -13.43
CA ILE A 133 4.18 13.97 -12.29
C ILE A 133 3.15 14.80 -11.55
N ARG A 134 1.94 14.24 -11.43
CA ARG A 134 0.84 14.89 -10.71
C ARG A 134 0.88 14.46 -9.25
N ILE A 135 0.96 15.42 -8.35
CA ILE A 135 0.89 15.19 -6.91
C ILE A 135 -0.57 15.39 -6.49
N GLY A 136 -1.22 14.31 -6.06
CA GLY A 136 -2.61 14.31 -5.61
C GLY A 136 -2.77 14.51 -4.10
N ALA A 137 -3.96 14.91 -3.66
CA ALA A 137 -4.30 15.03 -2.26
C ALA A 137 -4.24 13.65 -1.55
N PRO A 138 -3.64 13.55 -0.36
CA PRO A 138 -3.54 12.27 0.36
C PRO A 138 -4.83 11.88 1.10
N THR A 139 -5.74 12.84 1.28
CA THR A 139 -7.02 12.73 2.00
C THR A 139 -7.97 13.84 1.54
N ASP A 140 -9.25 13.70 1.88
CA ASP A 140 -10.22 14.79 1.82
C ASP A 140 -9.86 15.88 2.83
N GLY A 141 -10.02 17.15 2.46
CA GLY A 141 -9.67 18.26 3.34
C GLY A 141 -9.80 19.64 2.71
N ILE A 142 -9.26 20.64 3.40
CA ILE A 142 -9.17 22.02 2.92
C ILE A 142 -7.70 22.38 2.79
N VAL A 143 -7.30 22.94 1.65
CA VAL A 143 -5.97 23.50 1.46
C VAL A 143 -5.81 24.69 2.40
N ARG A 144 -4.97 24.56 3.41
CA ARG A 144 -4.65 25.63 4.36
C ARG A 144 -3.71 26.65 3.73
N GLU A 145 -2.65 26.16 3.10
CA GLU A 145 -1.61 26.99 2.51
C GLU A 145 -0.91 26.27 1.34
N VAL A 146 -0.49 27.04 0.34
CA VAL A 146 0.38 26.57 -0.75
C VAL A 146 1.71 27.30 -0.61
N LEU A 147 2.79 26.54 -0.44
CA LEU A 147 4.13 27.05 -0.12
C LEU A 147 5.05 27.17 -1.34
N VAL A 148 4.55 26.79 -2.51
CA VAL A 148 5.29 26.81 -3.78
C VAL A 148 4.49 27.51 -4.86
N LYS A 149 5.18 28.00 -5.88
CA LYS A 149 4.58 28.60 -7.08
C LYS A 149 5.15 27.95 -8.34
N LYS A 150 4.44 28.16 -9.45
CA LYS A 150 4.92 27.77 -10.78
C LYS A 150 6.33 28.31 -11.05
N GLY A 151 7.19 27.43 -11.53
CA GLY A 151 8.59 27.70 -11.85
C GLY A 151 9.57 27.34 -10.73
N ASP A 152 9.12 27.15 -9.49
CA ASP A 152 10.00 26.82 -8.36
C ASP A 152 10.65 25.44 -8.54
N VAL A 153 11.91 25.32 -8.12
CA VAL A 153 12.60 24.03 -8.01
C VAL A 153 12.40 23.53 -6.59
N VAL A 154 11.98 22.27 -6.46
CA VAL A 154 11.71 21.63 -5.17
C VAL A 154 12.64 20.44 -4.98
N ASP A 155 13.10 20.25 -3.74
CA ASP A 155 13.89 19.10 -3.33
C ASP A 155 13.02 17.95 -2.81
N ARG A 156 13.62 16.77 -2.70
CA ARG A 156 12.98 15.63 -2.02
C ARG A 156 12.58 16.03 -0.59
N ASP A 157 11.38 15.64 -0.21
CA ASP A 157 10.76 15.88 1.10
C ASP A 157 10.49 17.37 1.41
N GLN A 158 10.73 18.29 0.46
CA GLN A 158 10.33 19.69 0.59
C GLN A 158 8.81 19.80 0.63
N GLN A 159 8.30 20.61 1.56
CA GLN A 159 6.87 20.84 1.70
C GLN A 159 6.32 21.71 0.56
N LEU A 160 5.16 21.32 0.06
CA LEU A 160 4.48 21.95 -1.06
C LEU A 160 3.17 22.60 -0.62
N ILE A 161 2.34 21.87 0.12
CA ILE A 161 0.98 22.28 0.51
C ILE A 161 0.72 21.81 1.94
N GLN A 162 -0.02 22.61 2.72
CA GLN A 162 -0.64 22.19 3.96
C GLN A 162 -2.15 21.97 3.75
N ILE A 163 -2.69 20.83 4.21
CA ILE A 163 -4.11 20.46 4.09
C ILE A 163 -4.66 20.16 5.47
N ASP A 164 -5.69 20.87 5.91
CA ASP A 164 -6.43 20.47 7.10
C ASP A 164 -7.35 19.30 6.72
N ALA A 165 -7.00 18.10 7.20
CA ALA A 165 -7.76 16.88 6.95
C ALA A 165 -9.17 17.00 7.56
N ARG A 166 -10.19 16.57 6.82
CA ARG A 166 -11.51 16.33 7.39
C ARG A 166 -11.56 14.86 7.78
N ASP A 167 -11.55 14.58 9.09
CA ASP A 167 -11.90 13.25 9.59
C ASP A 167 -13.34 12.94 9.13
N ALA A 168 -13.50 11.85 8.39
CA ALA A 168 -14.78 11.30 7.96
C ALA A 168 -15.30 10.30 9.00
#